data_AF-A0AAW5LDU1-F1
#
_entry.id   AF-A0AAW5LDU1-F1
#
_cell.length_a   1.000
_cell.length_b   1.000
_cell.length_c   1.000
_cell.angle_alpha   90.00
_cell.angle_beta   90.00
_cell.angle_gamma   90.00
#
_symmetry.space_group_name_H-M   'P 1'
#
loop_
_entity.id
_entity.type
_entity.pdbx_description
1 polymer ?
#
loop_
_entity_poly.entity_id
_entity_poly.type
_entity_poly.pdbx_seq_one_letter_code
_entity_poly.pdbx_strand_id
1 'polypeptide(L)'
;MRYSTYINNQKCLDWGLNANQGALFDLLNQSVSWASEVVIEGVVYYWVSRHKVIEELPLFYKTADTVYRHFVELNDKGLIVYLKQGKHGDKDLIRLTDKGKTWNEFKSDLSRDNSEINPSLPNELGNESEITRKQIRDNSEINPTDKYINNKNTKDHIKKTSQKKTALLDFELHFEKFWSAGMRKVGKEQALKKFKSVYESYNAEYPTSLEDFTQMLIDDVAKRLRLKQFGFDNLHPSTYLNNWRWLDDYPQEPAGQNMGKIQSDDEFADNGTWGVGRKLNIDPSLIPEYLR
;
A
#
# COMPACT_ATOMS: atom_id res chain seq x y z
N MET A 1 -9.75 -22.52 -19.57
CA MET A 1 -8.68 -22.03 -18.70
C MET A 1 -7.38 -22.03 -19.45
N ARG A 2 -6.85 -20.84 -19.72
CA ARG A 2 -5.53 -20.61 -20.25
C ARG A 2 -4.48 -21.03 -19.23
N TYR A 3 -3.44 -21.68 -19.71
CA TYR A 3 -2.30 -22.09 -18.89
C TYR A 3 -1.24 -20.98 -18.77
N SER A 4 -1.27 -20.00 -19.67
CA SER A 4 -0.36 -18.85 -19.70
C SER A 4 -1.14 -17.55 -19.89
N THR A 5 -0.65 -16.49 -19.26
CA THR A 5 -1.14 -15.12 -19.43
C THR A 5 0.05 -14.26 -19.80
N TYR A 6 -0.08 -13.48 -20.88
CA TYR A 6 0.96 -12.56 -21.31
C TYR A 6 0.55 -11.14 -20.96
N ILE A 7 1.45 -10.35 -20.38
CA ILE A 7 1.17 -8.96 -20.01
C ILE A 7 2.21 -8.08 -20.69
N ASN A 8 1.75 -7.14 -21.51
CA ASN A 8 2.61 -6.12 -22.07
C ASN A 8 2.91 -5.05 -21.01
N ASN A 9 4.01 -5.23 -20.30
CA ASN A 9 4.42 -4.33 -19.21
C ASN A 9 4.60 -2.88 -19.69
N GLN A 10 5.15 -2.67 -20.89
CA GLN A 10 5.34 -1.33 -21.44
C GLN A 10 4.00 -0.61 -21.60
N LYS A 11 3.04 -1.25 -22.26
CA LYS A 11 1.70 -0.67 -22.45
C LYS A 11 0.95 -0.53 -21.14
N CYS A 12 1.13 -1.45 -20.18
CA CYS A 12 0.58 -1.28 -18.85
C CYS A 12 1.09 -0.01 -18.17
N LEU A 13 2.40 0.26 -18.22
CA LEU A 13 2.96 1.49 -17.65
C LEU A 13 2.47 2.74 -18.38
N ASP A 14 2.53 2.73 -19.71
CA ASP A 14 2.12 3.86 -20.56
C ASP A 14 0.63 4.22 -20.37
N TRP A 15 -0.22 3.21 -20.13
CA TRP A 15 -1.66 3.38 -19.95
C TRP A 15 -2.10 3.41 -18.47
N GLY A 16 -1.15 3.37 -17.53
CA GLY A 16 -1.42 3.36 -16.09
C GLY A 16 -2.30 2.18 -15.66
N LEU A 17 -2.08 0.99 -16.22
CA LEU A 17 -2.78 -0.24 -15.88
C LEU A 17 -2.09 -0.98 -14.73
N ASN A 18 -2.89 -1.55 -13.83
CA ASN A 18 -2.39 -2.54 -12.86
C ASN A 18 -2.22 -3.92 -13.52
N ALA A 19 -1.59 -4.87 -12.82
CA ALA A 19 -1.36 -6.22 -13.35
C ALA A 19 -2.67 -6.96 -13.72
N ASN A 20 -3.73 -6.81 -12.91
CA ASN A 20 -5.02 -7.45 -13.16
C ASN A 20 -5.69 -6.89 -14.43
N GLN A 21 -5.64 -5.57 -14.61
CA GLN A 21 -6.14 -4.87 -15.79
C GLN A 21 -5.34 -5.24 -17.03
N GLY A 22 -4.01 -5.38 -16.91
CA GLY A 22 -3.15 -5.83 -18.00
C GLY A 22 -3.47 -7.27 -18.44
N ALA A 23 -3.60 -8.20 -17.49
CA ALA A 23 -4.01 -9.57 -17.76
C ALA A 23 -5.41 -9.66 -18.39
N LEU A 24 -6.35 -8.85 -17.89
CA LEU A 24 -7.69 -8.76 -18.46
C LEU A 24 -7.66 -8.21 -19.87
N PHE A 25 -6.87 -7.16 -20.11
CA PHE A 25 -6.77 -6.56 -21.43
C PHE A 25 -6.16 -7.54 -22.44
N ASP A 26 -5.14 -8.32 -22.07
CA ASP A 26 -4.60 -9.38 -22.94
C ASP A 26 -5.67 -10.43 -23.32
N LEU A 27 -6.51 -10.83 -22.36
CA LEU A 27 -7.63 -11.74 -22.61
C LEU A 27 -8.67 -11.12 -23.56
N LEU A 28 -9.01 -9.84 -23.36
CA LEU A 28 -9.95 -9.09 -24.21
C LEU A 28 -9.39 -8.85 -25.60
N ASN A 29 -8.09 -8.61 -25.74
CA ASN A 29 -7.43 -8.44 -27.04
C ASN A 29 -7.57 -9.70 -27.91
N GLN A 30 -7.72 -10.85 -27.27
CA GLN A 30 -7.91 -12.14 -27.91
C GLN A 30 -9.39 -12.57 -27.93
N SER A 31 -10.35 -11.66 -27.67
CA SER A 31 -11.79 -11.99 -27.61
C SER A 31 -12.30 -12.66 -28.87
N VAL A 32 -11.73 -12.33 -30.04
CA VAL A 32 -12.08 -12.91 -31.34
C VAL A 32 -11.98 -14.44 -31.35
N SER A 33 -11.07 -15.05 -30.58
CA SER A 33 -10.85 -16.49 -30.60
C SER A 33 -11.78 -17.30 -29.69
N TRP A 34 -12.49 -16.65 -28.75
CA TRP A 34 -13.22 -17.37 -27.71
C TRP A 34 -14.58 -16.77 -27.33
N ALA A 35 -14.81 -15.48 -27.58
CA ALA A 35 -16.05 -14.81 -27.23
C ALA A 35 -17.05 -14.85 -28.40
N SER A 36 -18.34 -14.92 -28.08
CA SER A 36 -19.39 -14.88 -29.10
C SER A 36 -19.54 -13.48 -29.66
N GLU A 37 -19.62 -13.36 -30.98
CA GLU A 37 -19.88 -12.08 -31.65
C GLU A 37 -21.37 -11.70 -31.55
N VAL A 38 -21.62 -10.40 -31.43
CA VAL A 38 -22.94 -9.77 -31.41
C VAL A 38 -22.85 -8.51 -32.25
N VAL A 39 -23.67 -8.42 -33.30
CA VAL A 39 -23.70 -7.25 -34.18
C VAL A 39 -24.79 -6.30 -33.70
N ILE A 40 -24.40 -5.06 -33.40
CA ILE A 40 -25.32 -3.98 -33.02
C ILE A 40 -25.06 -2.82 -33.99
N GLU A 41 -26.09 -2.39 -34.73
CA GLU A 41 -26.00 -1.27 -35.67
C GLU A 41 -24.85 -1.40 -36.70
N GLY A 42 -24.57 -2.64 -37.14
CA GLY A 42 -23.48 -2.93 -38.08
C GLY A 42 -22.08 -2.97 -37.44
N VAL A 43 -21.96 -2.77 -36.12
CA VAL A 43 -20.71 -2.86 -35.37
C VAL A 43 -20.64 -4.18 -34.62
N VAL A 44 -19.52 -4.88 -34.76
CA VAL A 44 -19.25 -6.14 -34.06
C VAL A 44 -18.78 -5.85 -32.63
N TYR A 45 -19.48 -6.45 -31.68
CA TYR A 45 -19.11 -6.54 -30.27
C TYR A 45 -18.90 -8.00 -29.89
N TYR A 46 -18.08 -8.24 -28.86
CA TYR A 46 -17.87 -9.57 -28.30
C TYR A 46 -18.53 -9.67 -26.95
N TRP A 47 -19.33 -10.72 -26.74
CA TRP A 47 -19.94 -11.01 -25.46
C TRP A 47 -18.94 -11.71 -24.53
N VAL A 48 -18.59 -11.03 -23.44
CA VAL A 48 -17.55 -11.43 -22.50
C VAL A 48 -18.18 -11.73 -21.14
N SER A 49 -18.39 -13.01 -20.83
CA SER A 49 -18.90 -13.39 -19.51
C SER A 49 -17.88 -13.14 -18.40
N ARG A 50 -18.28 -12.49 -17.30
CA ARG A 50 -17.42 -12.25 -16.13
C ARG A 50 -16.95 -13.55 -15.48
N HIS A 51 -17.80 -14.58 -15.45
CA HIS A 51 -17.41 -15.91 -14.95
C HIS A 51 -16.36 -16.55 -15.84
N LYS A 52 -16.48 -16.36 -17.17
CA LYS A 52 -15.49 -16.86 -18.11
C LYS A 52 -14.14 -16.19 -17.90
N VAL A 53 -14.11 -14.89 -17.62
CA VAL A 53 -12.87 -14.18 -17.25
C VAL A 53 -12.23 -14.79 -16.00
N ILE A 54 -13.02 -15.15 -14.98
CA ILE A 54 -12.50 -15.78 -13.75
C ILE A 54 -11.92 -17.18 -14.06
N GLU A 55 -12.58 -17.97 -14.91
CA GLU A 55 -12.07 -19.27 -15.35
C GLU A 55 -10.76 -19.16 -16.14
N GLU A 56 -10.60 -18.11 -16.94
CA GLU A 56 -9.41 -17.91 -17.76
C GLU A 56 -8.26 -17.23 -16.99
N LEU A 57 -8.57 -16.42 -15.97
CA LEU A 57 -7.60 -15.67 -15.17
C LEU A 57 -7.80 -15.91 -13.65
N PRO A 58 -7.75 -17.16 -13.16
CA PRO A 58 -8.06 -17.48 -11.76
C PRO A 58 -7.06 -16.89 -10.75
N LEU A 59 -5.84 -16.56 -11.20
CA LEU A 59 -4.83 -15.91 -10.37
C LEU A 59 -5.11 -14.42 -10.15
N PHE A 60 -5.81 -13.78 -11.09
CA PHE A 60 -6.04 -12.33 -11.08
C PHE A 60 -7.44 -11.98 -10.56
N TYR A 61 -8.43 -12.84 -10.78
CA TYR A 61 -9.83 -12.57 -10.44
C TYR A 61 -10.46 -13.68 -9.61
N LYS A 62 -11.22 -13.27 -8.60
CA LYS A 62 -12.02 -14.16 -7.74
C LYS A 62 -13.51 -13.87 -7.80
N THR A 63 -13.88 -12.60 -8.02
CA THR A 63 -15.26 -12.13 -7.99
C THR A 63 -15.61 -11.44 -9.30
N ALA A 64 -16.85 -11.66 -9.76
CA ALA A 64 -17.35 -11.04 -10.99
C ALA A 64 -17.48 -9.51 -10.87
N ASP A 65 -17.69 -8.99 -9.65
CA ASP A 65 -17.74 -7.55 -9.38
C ASP A 65 -16.41 -6.85 -9.71
N THR A 66 -15.28 -7.47 -9.35
CA THR A 66 -13.96 -6.90 -9.68
C THR A 66 -13.72 -6.84 -11.19
N VAL A 67 -14.14 -7.88 -11.92
CA VAL A 67 -14.06 -7.91 -13.39
C VAL A 67 -14.89 -6.77 -13.99
N TYR A 68 -16.12 -6.59 -13.49
CA TYR A 68 -17.00 -5.51 -13.92
C TYR A 68 -16.37 -4.13 -13.70
N ARG A 69 -15.80 -3.88 -12.51
CA ARG A 69 -15.12 -2.62 -12.21
C ARG A 69 -13.96 -2.36 -13.16
N HIS A 70 -13.17 -3.38 -13.48
CA HIS A 70 -12.07 -3.25 -14.43
C HIS A 70 -12.55 -3.05 -15.88
N PHE A 71 -13.71 -3.58 -16.30
CA PHE A 71 -14.30 -3.21 -17.60
C PHE A 71 -14.65 -1.72 -17.65
N VAL A 72 -15.24 -1.18 -16.60
CA VAL A 72 -15.57 0.26 -16.52
C VAL A 72 -14.28 1.08 -16.58
N GLU A 73 -13.26 0.74 -15.78
CA GLU A 73 -11.99 1.46 -15.77
C GLU A 73 -11.23 1.39 -17.12
N LEU A 74 -11.28 0.25 -17.82
CA LEU A 74 -10.69 0.12 -19.16
C LEU A 74 -11.45 0.93 -20.21
N ASN A 75 -12.78 1.05 -20.07
CA ASN A 75 -13.61 1.90 -20.91
C ASN A 75 -13.32 3.39 -20.66
N ASP A 76 -13.21 3.79 -19.39
CA ASP A 76 -12.88 5.17 -19.00
C ASP A 76 -11.48 5.59 -19.50
N LYS A 77 -10.53 4.64 -19.56
CA LYS A 77 -9.20 4.84 -20.17
C LYS A 77 -9.21 4.87 -21.71
N GLY A 78 -10.37 4.66 -22.33
CA GLY A 78 -10.56 4.63 -23.77
C GLY A 78 -9.82 3.47 -24.44
N LEU A 79 -9.65 2.35 -23.75
CA LEU A 79 -9.00 1.15 -24.30
C LEU A 79 -10.02 0.20 -24.92
N ILE A 80 -11.20 0.13 -24.32
CA ILE A 80 -12.35 -0.64 -24.82
C ILE A 80 -13.59 0.25 -24.91
N VAL A 81 -14.55 -0.17 -25.72
CA VAL A 81 -15.94 0.27 -25.65
C VAL A 81 -16.71 -0.81 -24.93
N TYR A 82 -17.37 -0.44 -23.84
CA TYR A 82 -18.13 -1.37 -23.00
C TYR A 82 -19.61 -1.01 -22.98
N LEU A 83 -20.46 -1.98 -23.35
CA LEU A 83 -21.92 -1.85 -23.38
C LEU A 83 -22.56 -3.00 -22.59
N LYS A 84 -23.69 -2.72 -21.95
CA LYS A 84 -24.54 -3.74 -21.33
C LYS A 84 -25.79 -3.93 -22.18
N GLN A 85 -26.10 -5.17 -22.55
CA GLN A 85 -27.31 -5.50 -23.32
C GLN A 85 -28.15 -6.56 -22.59
N GLY A 86 -29.48 -6.37 -22.58
CA GLY A 86 -30.46 -7.28 -21.95
C GLY A 86 -31.33 -6.59 -20.90
N LYS A 87 -32.49 -7.21 -20.56
CA LYS A 87 -33.47 -6.65 -19.60
C LYS A 87 -32.87 -6.32 -18.23
N HIS A 88 -31.81 -7.04 -17.81
CA HIS A 88 -31.09 -6.80 -16.56
C HIS A 88 -29.57 -6.56 -16.76
N GLY A 89 -29.12 -6.29 -18.00
CA GLY A 89 -27.68 -6.16 -18.29
C GLY A 89 -26.94 -7.51 -18.25
N ASP A 90 -27.58 -8.57 -18.74
CA ASP A 90 -27.07 -9.95 -18.69
C ASP A 90 -25.83 -10.17 -19.58
N LYS A 91 -25.68 -9.36 -20.63
CA LYS A 91 -24.57 -9.47 -21.57
C LYS A 91 -23.66 -8.25 -21.48
N ASP A 92 -22.42 -8.52 -21.07
CA ASP A 92 -21.31 -7.58 -21.15
C ASP A 92 -20.72 -7.66 -22.56
N LEU A 93 -20.92 -6.59 -23.34
CA LEU A 93 -20.44 -6.48 -24.71
C LEU A 93 -19.23 -5.56 -24.75
N ILE A 94 -18.16 -6.05 -25.37
CA ILE A 94 -16.87 -5.37 -25.40
C ILE A 94 -16.38 -5.29 -26.85
N ARG A 95 -15.81 -4.14 -27.19
CA ARG A 95 -15.07 -3.92 -28.44
C ARG A 95 -13.77 -3.20 -28.13
N LEU A 96 -12.69 -3.55 -28.82
CA LEU A 96 -11.45 -2.78 -28.72
C LEU A 96 -11.58 -1.43 -29.43
N THR A 97 -11.05 -0.38 -28.80
CA THR A 97 -10.86 0.93 -29.45
C THR A 97 -9.62 0.89 -30.34
N ASP A 98 -9.41 1.94 -31.15
CA ASP A 98 -8.19 2.05 -31.95
C ASP A 98 -6.94 2.11 -31.08
N LYS A 99 -7.00 2.79 -29.93
CA LYS A 99 -5.94 2.77 -28.91
C LYS A 99 -5.69 1.35 -28.37
N GLY A 100 -6.76 0.62 -28.07
CA GLY A 100 -6.68 -0.75 -27.55
C GLY A 100 -6.05 -1.74 -28.52
N LYS A 101 -6.30 -1.59 -29.83
CA LYS A 101 -5.68 -2.43 -30.88
C LYS A 101 -4.15 -2.30 -30.91
N THR A 102 -3.60 -1.17 -30.46
CA THR A 102 -2.14 -0.97 -30.39
C THR A 102 -1.45 -1.78 -29.28
N TRP A 103 -2.15 -2.65 -28.55
CA TRP A 103 -1.59 -3.43 -27.45
C TRP A 103 -0.38 -4.28 -27.83
N ASN A 104 -0.42 -4.89 -29.02
CA ASN A 104 0.67 -5.69 -29.57
C ASN A 104 1.45 -4.95 -30.66
N GLU A 105 1.23 -3.65 -30.84
CA GLU A 105 2.05 -2.86 -31.75
C GLU A 105 3.44 -2.67 -31.16
N PHE A 106 4.38 -3.44 -31.70
CA PHE A 106 5.79 -3.14 -31.58
C PHE A 106 6.09 -2.03 -32.60
N LYS A 107 6.47 -0.85 -32.12
CA LYS A 107 7.08 0.16 -33.00
C LYS A 107 8.37 -0.46 -33.53
N SER A 108 8.35 -0.89 -34.80
CA SER A 108 9.53 -1.44 -35.48
C SER A 108 10.57 -0.37 -35.78
N ASP A 109 10.19 0.90 -35.83
CA ASP A 109 11.05 1.92 -36.40
C ASP A 109 11.31 3.09 -35.45
N LEU A 110 12.62 3.28 -35.23
CA LEU A 110 13.36 4.39 -34.62
C LEU A 110 13.91 4.15 -33.20
N SER A 111 15.20 3.79 -33.19
CA SER A 111 16.21 4.06 -32.16
C SER A 111 15.89 3.59 -30.74
N ARG A 112 16.04 2.29 -30.50
CA ARG A 112 16.61 1.87 -29.21
C ARG A 112 18.12 1.94 -29.36
N ASP A 113 18.73 2.91 -28.71
CA ASP A 113 20.13 2.88 -28.28
C ASP A 113 20.34 1.75 -27.26
N ASN A 114 20.00 0.52 -27.65
CA ASN A 114 20.34 -0.68 -26.91
C ASN A 114 21.38 -1.40 -27.75
N SER A 115 22.63 -1.03 -27.51
CA SER A 115 23.83 -1.74 -27.94
C SER A 115 23.85 -3.14 -27.34
N GLU A 116 23.10 -4.08 -27.92
CA GLU A 116 23.30 -5.50 -27.74
C GLU A 116 23.46 -6.13 -29.12
N ILE A 117 24.71 -6.17 -29.57
CA ILE A 117 25.16 -6.90 -30.74
C ILE A 117 24.80 -8.37 -30.52
N ASN A 118 23.84 -8.90 -31.27
CA ASN A 118 23.69 -10.35 -31.44
C ASN A 118 24.09 -10.70 -32.88
N PRO A 119 25.24 -11.38 -33.10
CA PRO A 119 25.75 -11.67 -34.42
C PRO A 119 25.16 -12.98 -34.93
N SER A 120 24.09 -12.92 -35.72
CA SER A 120 23.70 -14.08 -36.53
C SER A 120 23.02 -13.64 -37.81
N LEU A 121 23.81 -13.40 -38.85
CA LEU A 121 23.64 -13.83 -40.26
C LEU A 121 24.66 -13.09 -41.16
N PRO A 122 25.05 -13.66 -42.31
CA PRO A 122 26.44 -13.74 -42.75
C PRO A 122 26.78 -12.82 -43.93
N ASN A 123 28.10 -12.72 -44.19
CA ASN A 123 28.77 -12.13 -45.37
C ASN A 123 28.81 -10.59 -45.37
N GLU A 124 29.91 -9.90 -45.65
CA GLU A 124 31.11 -10.21 -46.43
C GLU A 124 32.19 -9.12 -46.19
N LEU A 125 33.47 -9.52 -46.29
CA LEU A 125 34.66 -8.69 -46.53
C LEU A 125 35.08 -7.60 -45.52
N GLY A 126 36.18 -7.92 -44.82
CA GLY A 126 37.44 -7.18 -44.95
C GLY A 126 37.52 -5.81 -44.28
N ASN A 127 38.20 -5.74 -43.14
CA ASN A 127 39.35 -4.86 -42.97
C ASN A 127 40.17 -5.32 -41.77
N GLU A 128 41.42 -5.67 -42.04
CA GLU A 128 42.42 -6.00 -41.05
C GLU A 128 42.72 -4.76 -40.21
N SER A 129 42.88 -4.94 -38.90
CA SER A 129 43.58 -3.97 -38.08
C SER A 129 44.49 -4.74 -37.12
N GLU A 130 45.74 -4.85 -37.55
CA GLU A 130 46.90 -5.11 -36.70
C GLU A 130 46.96 -4.06 -35.57
N ILE A 131 46.42 -4.35 -34.39
CA ILE A 131 46.97 -3.76 -33.16
C ILE A 131 47.02 -4.84 -32.08
N THR A 132 48.24 -5.05 -31.62
CA THR A 132 48.71 -5.93 -30.55
C THR A 132 47.85 -5.84 -29.29
N ARG A 133 47.35 -7.00 -28.83
CA ARG A 133 46.65 -7.19 -27.55
C ARG A 133 47.51 -6.69 -26.39
N LYS A 134 47.21 -5.49 -25.86
CA LYS A 134 47.69 -5.07 -24.55
C LYS A 134 46.82 -5.71 -23.47
N GLN A 135 47.46 -6.57 -22.68
CA GLN A 135 46.94 -7.11 -21.42
C GLN A 135 46.74 -5.97 -20.40
N ILE A 136 45.50 -5.72 -20.00
CA ILE A 136 45.14 -4.97 -18.78
C ILE A 136 43.88 -5.68 -18.23
N ARG A 137 44.06 -6.69 -17.37
CA ARG A 137 43.59 -6.75 -15.97
C ARG A 137 42.19 -6.13 -15.73
N ASP A 138 41.26 -6.91 -15.18
CA ASP A 138 41.16 -6.95 -13.71
C ASP A 138 39.78 -6.99 -13.03
N ASN A 139 38.61 -6.74 -13.66
CA ASN A 139 37.37 -6.57 -12.87
C ASN A 139 36.10 -6.30 -13.70
N SER A 140 35.37 -7.37 -14.01
CA SER A 140 33.90 -7.41 -13.91
C SER A 140 33.44 -8.82 -14.28
N GLU A 141 33.28 -9.68 -13.27
CA GLU A 141 32.58 -10.96 -13.45
C GLU A 141 31.10 -10.68 -13.75
N ILE A 142 30.76 -10.55 -15.03
CA ILE A 142 29.44 -10.93 -15.54
C ILE A 142 29.65 -12.23 -16.29
N ASN A 143 29.34 -13.34 -15.63
CA ASN A 143 28.74 -14.53 -16.24
C ASN A 143 28.53 -15.62 -15.18
N PRO A 144 27.29 -15.97 -14.78
CA PRO A 144 27.04 -17.27 -14.19
C PRO A 144 26.73 -18.24 -15.34
N THR A 145 27.76 -18.96 -15.80
CA THR A 145 27.54 -20.16 -16.63
C THR A 145 27.10 -21.31 -15.72
N ASP A 146 25.98 -21.92 -16.09
CA ASP A 146 25.44 -23.17 -15.58
C ASP A 146 26.51 -24.23 -15.30
N LYS A 147 26.59 -24.70 -14.05
CA LYS A 147 27.04 -26.07 -13.74
C LYS A 147 26.27 -26.64 -12.55
N TYR A 148 25.59 -27.75 -12.83
CA TYR A 148 25.05 -28.73 -11.90
C TYR A 148 25.87 -28.87 -10.61
N ILE A 149 25.23 -28.63 -9.47
CA ILE A 149 25.67 -29.18 -8.18
C ILE A 149 24.45 -29.78 -7.48
N ASN A 150 24.44 -31.12 -7.46
CA ASN A 150 23.68 -31.92 -6.51
C ASN A 150 23.97 -31.41 -5.10
N ASN A 151 22.96 -30.95 -4.36
CA ASN A 151 23.08 -30.80 -2.93
C ASN A 151 22.09 -31.68 -2.18
N LYS A 152 22.67 -32.36 -1.19
CA LYS A 152 22.09 -33.39 -0.36
C LYS A 152 21.02 -32.78 0.55
N ASN A 153 20.08 -33.66 0.92
CA ASN A 153 19.08 -33.49 1.96
C ASN A 153 19.50 -32.57 3.12
N THR A 154 18.62 -31.65 3.49
CA THR A 154 18.48 -31.24 4.89
C THR A 154 16.99 -31.20 5.21
N LYS A 155 16.61 -32.07 6.14
CA LYS A 155 15.34 -32.00 6.85
C LYS A 155 15.30 -30.71 7.67
N ASP A 156 14.07 -30.34 8.03
CA ASP A 156 13.68 -29.38 9.06
C ASP A 156 13.49 -27.94 8.62
N HIS A 157 12.22 -27.55 8.43
CA HIS A 157 11.58 -26.41 9.12
C HIS A 157 10.05 -26.41 8.92
N ILE A 158 9.37 -27.49 9.34
CA ILE A 158 7.91 -27.51 9.53
C ILE A 158 7.59 -27.02 10.95
N LYS A 159 7.83 -25.73 11.26
CA LYS A 159 7.37 -25.11 12.54
C LYS A 159 7.02 -23.60 12.49
N LYS A 160 7.03 -22.94 11.32
CA LYS A 160 6.77 -21.47 11.24
C LYS A 160 5.31 -21.07 11.00
N THR A 161 4.43 -21.98 10.63
CA THR A 161 3.03 -21.65 10.26
C THR A 161 2.11 -21.43 11.47
N SER A 162 2.39 -22.04 12.63
CA SER A 162 1.53 -21.89 13.81
C SER A 162 1.72 -20.55 14.51
N GLN A 163 2.97 -20.08 14.70
CA GLN A 163 3.26 -18.81 15.40
C GLN A 163 2.74 -17.57 14.65
N LYS A 164 2.77 -17.59 13.30
CA LYS A 164 2.26 -16.49 12.47
C LYS A 164 0.75 -16.32 12.60
N LYS A 165 0.03 -17.41 12.86
CA LYS A 165 -1.42 -17.39 13.06
C LYS A 165 -1.78 -16.86 14.46
N THR A 166 -1.02 -17.24 15.49
CA THR A 166 -1.20 -16.75 16.85
C THR A 166 -0.88 -15.25 16.97
N ALA A 167 0.22 -14.79 16.36
CA ALA A 167 0.55 -13.37 16.34
C ALA A 167 -0.49 -12.54 15.55
N LEU A 168 -1.00 -13.08 14.42
CA LEU A 168 -2.06 -12.40 13.66
C LEU A 168 -3.34 -12.21 14.50
N LEU A 169 -3.72 -13.24 15.27
CA LEU A 169 -4.85 -13.20 16.20
C LEU A 169 -4.62 -12.22 17.34
N ASP A 170 -3.39 -12.14 17.85
CA ASP A 170 -3.00 -11.25 18.94
C ASP A 170 -3.13 -9.76 18.53
N PHE A 171 -2.63 -9.40 17.34
CA PHE A 171 -2.82 -8.06 16.78
C PHE A 171 -4.28 -7.71 16.52
N GLU A 172 -5.08 -8.68 16.10
CA GLU A 172 -6.50 -8.45 15.83
C GLU A 172 -7.27 -8.21 17.14
N LEU A 173 -6.97 -8.97 18.21
CA LEU A 173 -7.54 -8.76 19.54
C LEU A 173 -7.24 -7.36 20.09
N HIS A 174 -5.97 -6.94 20.01
CA HIS A 174 -5.53 -5.62 20.49
C HIS A 174 -6.15 -4.48 19.65
N PHE A 175 -6.26 -4.68 18.34
CA PHE A 175 -6.96 -3.73 17.48
C PHE A 175 -8.45 -3.61 17.83
N GLU A 176 -9.14 -4.70 18.17
CA GLU A 176 -10.55 -4.61 18.60
C GLU A 176 -10.72 -3.80 19.90
N LYS A 177 -9.79 -3.95 20.87
CA LYS A 177 -9.78 -3.12 22.09
C LYS A 177 -9.71 -1.64 21.73
N PHE A 178 -8.73 -1.25 20.92
CA PHE A 178 -8.60 0.11 20.38
C PHE A 178 -9.84 0.56 19.58
N TRP A 179 -10.41 -0.32 18.76
CA TRP A 179 -11.59 -0.03 17.94
C TRP A 179 -12.83 0.26 18.77
N SER A 180 -12.93 -0.34 19.96
CA SER A 180 -13.99 -0.10 20.93
C SER A 180 -13.83 1.17 21.78
N ALA A 181 -12.68 1.84 21.74
CA ALA A 181 -12.35 3.00 22.57
C ALA A 181 -13.15 4.29 22.23
N GLY A 182 -14.02 4.25 21.22
CA GLY A 182 -15.01 5.31 20.98
C GLY A 182 -14.70 6.26 19.81
N MET A 183 -13.74 5.94 18.94
CA MET A 183 -13.55 6.67 17.68
C MET A 183 -14.62 6.33 16.63
N ARG A 184 -14.70 7.15 15.58
CA ARG A 184 -15.63 6.95 14.46
C ARG A 184 -15.42 5.58 13.79
N LYS A 185 -16.47 4.76 13.71
CA LYS A 185 -16.41 3.39 13.17
C LYS A 185 -16.46 3.35 11.64
N VAL A 186 -15.36 3.73 11.01
CA VAL A 186 -15.22 3.84 9.54
C VAL A 186 -13.96 3.12 9.06
N GLY A 187 -14.08 2.35 7.96
CA GLY A 187 -12.93 1.73 7.30
C GLY A 187 -12.10 0.75 8.13
N LYS A 188 -12.74 -0.18 8.85
CA LYS A 188 -12.11 -1.13 9.80
C LYS A 188 -10.90 -1.88 9.22
N GLU A 189 -11.00 -2.44 8.02
CA GLU A 189 -9.90 -3.17 7.38
C GLU A 189 -8.68 -2.29 7.07
N GLN A 190 -8.92 -1.03 6.68
CA GLN A 190 -7.85 -0.07 6.42
C GLN A 190 -7.17 0.36 7.72
N ALA A 191 -7.96 0.60 8.77
CA ALA A 191 -7.46 0.92 10.09
C ALA A 191 -6.62 -0.24 10.69
N LEU A 192 -7.04 -1.50 10.53
CA LEU A 192 -6.26 -2.67 10.97
C LEU A 192 -4.88 -2.74 10.29
N LYS A 193 -4.83 -2.54 8.96
CA LYS A 193 -3.56 -2.52 8.22
C LYS A 193 -2.65 -1.39 8.70
N LYS A 194 -3.22 -0.22 8.96
CA LYS A 194 -2.47 0.93 9.48
C LYS A 194 -2.00 0.71 10.92
N PHE A 195 -2.80 0.12 11.79
CA PHE A 195 -2.43 -0.20 13.16
C PHE A 195 -1.17 -1.08 13.22
N LYS A 196 -1.11 -2.13 12.39
CA LYS A 196 0.07 -3.00 12.29
C LYS A 196 1.31 -2.23 11.82
N SER A 197 1.19 -1.48 10.73
CA SER A 197 2.29 -0.69 10.18
C SER A 197 2.81 0.36 11.17
N VAL A 198 1.90 0.99 11.92
CA VAL A 198 2.24 2.05 12.88
C VAL A 198 2.90 1.48 14.13
N TYR A 199 2.43 0.33 14.63
CA TYR A 199 3.09 -0.38 15.72
C TYR A 199 4.52 -0.79 15.32
N GLU A 200 4.71 -1.32 14.11
CA GLU A 200 6.04 -1.69 13.60
C GLU A 200 6.99 -0.48 13.54
N SER A 201 6.52 0.69 13.06
CA SER A 201 7.32 1.91 13.05
C SER A 201 7.59 2.45 14.46
N TYR A 202 6.59 2.45 15.34
CA TYR A 202 6.72 2.97 16.69
C TYR A 202 7.64 2.09 17.55
N ASN A 203 7.53 0.76 17.43
CA ASN A 203 8.38 -0.19 18.13
C ASN A 203 9.85 -0.13 17.67
N ALA A 204 10.12 0.37 16.46
CA ALA A 204 11.48 0.60 15.98
C ALA A 204 12.14 1.80 16.69
N GLU A 205 11.37 2.83 17.06
CA GLU A 205 11.87 4.03 17.73
C GLU A 205 11.79 3.93 19.26
N TYR A 206 10.72 3.32 19.79
CA TYR A 206 10.45 3.13 21.21
C TYR A 206 10.07 1.67 21.45
N PRO A 207 11.02 0.81 21.88
CA PRO A 207 10.74 -0.59 22.16
C PRO A 207 9.63 -0.72 23.20
N THR A 208 8.43 -1.11 22.77
CA THR A 208 7.20 -1.10 23.58
C THR A 208 6.42 -2.38 23.30
N SER A 209 5.79 -2.95 24.33
CA SER A 209 4.96 -4.14 24.12
C SER A 209 3.67 -3.78 23.35
N LEU A 210 3.09 -4.76 22.66
CA LEU A 210 1.84 -4.57 21.91
C LEU A 210 0.67 -4.17 22.82
N GLU A 211 0.63 -4.71 24.05
CA GLU A 211 -0.40 -4.35 25.04
C GLU A 211 -0.20 -2.91 25.50
N ASP A 212 1.02 -2.50 25.85
CA ASP A 212 1.31 -1.14 26.33
C ASP A 212 1.01 -0.09 25.25
N PHE A 213 1.39 -0.38 24.00
CA PHE A 213 1.06 0.46 22.86
C PHE A 213 -0.46 0.61 22.69
N THR A 214 -1.20 -0.49 22.83
CA THR A 214 -2.66 -0.48 22.70
C THR A 214 -3.32 0.32 23.82
N GLN A 215 -2.88 0.15 25.07
CA GLN A 215 -3.39 0.90 26.21
C GLN A 215 -3.13 2.39 26.08
N MET A 216 -1.92 2.79 25.68
CA MET A 216 -1.58 4.19 25.41
C MET A 216 -2.55 4.83 24.42
N LEU A 217 -2.90 4.14 23.34
CA LEU A 217 -3.86 4.66 22.36
C LEU A 217 -5.29 4.75 22.92
N ILE A 218 -5.72 3.77 23.72
CA ILE A 218 -7.04 3.76 24.35
C ILE A 218 -7.15 4.93 25.34
N ASP A 219 -6.14 5.15 26.17
CA ASP A 219 -6.09 6.22 27.15
C ASP A 219 -6.10 7.61 26.48
N ASP A 220 -5.34 7.78 25.39
CA ASP A 220 -5.34 9.02 24.62
C ASP A 220 -6.73 9.31 24.01
N VAL A 221 -7.34 8.32 23.37
CA VAL A 221 -8.69 8.44 22.80
C VAL A 221 -9.70 8.78 23.89
N ALA A 222 -9.66 8.09 25.03
CA ALA A 222 -10.56 8.36 26.16
C ALA A 222 -10.36 9.77 26.72
N LYS A 223 -9.11 10.25 26.80
CA LYS A 223 -8.78 11.60 27.26
C LYS A 223 -9.26 12.67 26.27
N ARG A 224 -9.11 12.46 24.96
CA ARG A 224 -9.60 13.39 23.92
C ARG A 224 -11.13 13.47 23.87
N LEU A 225 -11.81 12.34 24.10
CA LEU A 225 -13.27 12.31 24.26
C LEU A 225 -13.70 13.08 25.52
N ARG A 226 -12.99 12.92 26.65
CA ARG A 226 -13.25 13.68 27.89
C ARG A 226 -13.09 15.18 27.69
N LEU A 227 -12.05 15.60 26.97
CA LEU A 227 -11.74 17.00 26.69
C LEU A 227 -12.63 17.62 25.61
N LYS A 228 -13.51 16.84 24.96
CA LYS A 228 -14.38 17.28 23.84
C LYS A 228 -13.59 18.05 22.80
N GLN A 229 -12.46 17.48 22.36
CA GLN A 229 -11.63 18.11 21.34
C GLN A 229 -12.46 18.35 20.07
N PHE A 230 -12.56 19.62 19.66
CA PHE A 230 -13.33 19.98 18.47
C PHE A 230 -12.85 19.20 17.25
N GLY A 231 -13.78 18.50 16.60
CA GLY A 231 -13.50 17.70 15.39
C GLY A 231 -12.95 16.29 15.65
N PHE A 232 -12.68 15.89 16.90
CA PHE A 232 -12.24 14.53 17.22
C PHE A 232 -13.32 13.48 16.94
N ASP A 233 -14.60 13.80 17.20
CA ASP A 233 -15.74 12.91 16.94
C ASP A 233 -15.86 12.51 15.46
N ASN A 234 -15.38 13.36 14.55
CA ASN A 234 -15.42 13.12 13.11
C ASN A 234 -14.15 12.45 12.56
N LEU A 235 -13.12 12.29 13.40
CA LEU A 235 -11.80 11.79 13.00
C LEU A 235 -11.84 10.30 12.65
N HIS A 236 -11.26 9.95 11.50
CA HIS A 236 -11.17 8.57 11.05
C HIS A 236 -10.01 7.84 11.79
N PRO A 237 -10.20 6.60 12.27
CA PRO A 237 -9.15 5.86 12.99
C PRO A 237 -7.85 5.70 12.21
N SER A 238 -7.93 5.50 10.89
CA SER A 238 -6.72 5.46 10.04
C SER A 238 -5.99 6.80 9.96
N THR A 239 -6.70 7.93 10.01
CA THR A 239 -6.10 9.28 10.02
C THR A 239 -5.44 9.57 11.36
N TYR A 240 -6.07 9.14 12.46
CA TYR A 240 -5.47 9.18 13.79
C TYR A 240 -4.16 8.40 13.85
N LEU A 241 -4.16 7.17 13.33
CA LEU A 241 -3.00 6.29 13.29
C LEU A 241 -1.88 6.80 12.37
N ASN A 242 -2.21 7.27 11.16
CA ASN A 242 -1.21 7.72 10.19
C ASN A 242 -0.43 8.96 10.65
N ASN A 243 -1.08 9.86 11.37
CA ASN A 243 -0.50 11.16 11.75
C ASN A 243 0.08 11.14 13.16
N TRP A 244 0.19 9.96 13.78
CA TRP A 244 0.70 9.80 15.15
C TRP A 244 0.02 10.72 16.16
N ARG A 245 -1.31 10.84 16.04
CA ARG A 245 -2.05 11.89 16.75
C ARG A 245 -2.06 11.76 18.26
N TRP A 246 -1.70 10.62 18.83
CA TRP A 246 -1.48 10.48 20.27
C TRP A 246 -0.28 11.28 20.78
N LEU A 247 0.60 11.75 19.88
CA LEU A 247 1.69 12.68 20.20
C LEU A 247 1.30 14.14 20.05
N ASP A 248 0.13 14.45 19.47
CA ASP A 248 -0.36 15.83 19.34
C ASP A 248 -0.71 16.38 20.73
N ASP A 249 -0.38 17.65 20.99
CA ASP A 249 -0.77 18.32 22.23
C ASP A 249 -2.29 18.26 22.47
N TYR A 250 -2.67 18.08 23.73
CA TYR A 250 -4.07 18.13 24.12
C TYR A 250 -4.61 19.56 23.96
N PRO A 251 -5.88 19.72 23.55
CA PRO A 251 -6.51 21.04 23.64
C PRO A 251 -6.44 21.52 25.09
N GLN A 252 -6.16 22.81 25.27
CA GLN A 252 -6.21 23.45 26.58
C GLN A 252 -7.57 23.13 27.22
N GLU A 253 -7.57 22.65 28.46
CA GLU A 253 -8.82 22.38 29.16
C GLU A 253 -9.69 23.65 29.10
N PRO A 254 -10.99 23.53 28.80
CA PRO A 254 -11.87 24.69 28.86
C PRO A 254 -11.73 25.30 30.25
N ALA A 255 -11.29 26.56 30.31
CA ALA A 255 -11.19 27.33 31.54
C ALA A 255 -12.59 27.47 32.14
N GLY A 256 -13.03 26.46 32.90
CA GLY A 256 -14.44 26.35 33.26
C GLY A 256 -14.90 24.94 33.63
N GLN A 257 -14.08 24.16 34.31
CA GLN A 257 -14.52 23.12 35.24
C GLN A 257 -13.34 22.74 36.14
N ASN A 258 -13.05 23.64 37.09
CA ASN A 258 -12.42 23.26 38.35
C ASN A 258 -13.30 22.16 38.97
N MET A 259 -13.04 20.88 38.67
CA MET A 259 -13.32 19.86 39.67
C MET A 259 -12.50 20.26 40.88
N GLY A 260 -13.18 20.51 41.99
CA GLY A 260 -12.60 21.12 43.18
C GLY A 260 -11.23 20.56 43.48
N LYS A 261 -10.25 21.46 43.59
CA LYS A 261 -9.07 21.20 44.41
C LYS A 261 -9.58 20.57 45.70
N ILE A 262 -9.30 19.30 45.91
CA ILE A 262 -9.16 18.79 47.26
C ILE A 262 -8.08 19.68 47.86
N GLN A 263 -8.44 20.47 48.86
CA GLN A 263 -7.47 21.17 49.69
C GLN A 263 -6.59 20.09 50.32
N SER A 264 -5.40 19.91 49.77
CA SER A 264 -4.29 19.32 50.52
C SER A 264 -3.67 20.48 51.30
N ASP A 265 -3.82 20.47 52.62
CA ASP A 265 -3.14 21.38 53.55
C ASP A 265 -1.64 21.03 53.70
N ASP A 266 -0.99 20.70 52.58
CA ASP A 266 0.45 20.49 52.52
C ASP A 266 1.11 21.79 52.04
N GLU A 267 1.76 22.50 52.96
CA GLU A 267 2.50 23.76 52.72
C GLU A 267 3.67 23.63 51.72
N PHE A 268 3.90 22.45 51.15
CA PHE A 268 5.02 22.15 50.25
C PHE A 268 4.62 21.62 48.87
N ALA A 269 3.33 21.60 48.51
CA ALA A 269 2.92 21.16 47.17
C ALA A 269 3.24 22.22 46.10
N ASP A 270 4.30 21.95 45.33
CA ASP A 270 4.73 22.68 44.14
C ASP A 270 3.56 22.86 43.15
N ASN A 271 3.18 24.11 42.92
CA ASN A 271 2.07 24.50 42.03
C ASN A 271 2.56 24.77 40.58
N GLY A 272 3.67 24.17 40.18
CA GLY A 272 4.03 23.95 38.77
C GLY A 272 4.17 25.24 37.93
N THR A 273 4.43 26.38 38.57
CA THR A 273 4.58 27.66 37.87
C THR A 273 6.07 27.95 37.63
N TRP A 274 6.68 27.27 36.66
CA TRP A 274 8.01 27.65 36.15
C TRP A 274 7.88 28.79 35.14
N GLY A 275 7.53 29.97 35.64
CA GLY A 275 7.56 31.24 34.91
C GLY A 275 8.79 32.05 35.31
N VAL A 276 9.70 32.26 34.36
CA VAL A 276 10.90 33.10 34.48
C VAL A 276 10.52 34.49 35.01
N GLY A 277 11.11 34.88 36.14
CA GLY A 277 11.13 36.27 36.62
C GLY A 277 10.00 36.68 37.57
N ARG A 278 10.05 36.25 38.84
CA ARG A 278 9.49 37.02 39.95
C ARG A 278 10.61 37.55 40.82
N LYS A 279 10.66 38.87 41.00
CA LYS A 279 11.43 39.48 42.10
C LYS A 279 10.77 39.01 43.40
N LEU A 280 11.51 38.25 44.20
CA LEU A 280 11.08 37.82 45.52
C LEU A 280 10.94 39.07 46.39
N ASN A 281 9.71 39.47 46.71
CA ASN A 281 9.45 40.42 47.80
C ASN A 281 9.65 39.68 49.12
N ILE A 282 10.91 39.50 49.50
CA ILE A 282 11.30 39.00 50.82
C ILE A 282 11.45 40.21 51.72
N ASP A 283 10.77 40.19 52.86
CA ASP A 283 10.98 41.18 53.91
C ASP A 283 12.45 41.13 54.36
N PRO A 284 13.24 42.22 54.21
CA PRO A 284 14.67 42.23 54.52
C PRO A 284 15.00 41.88 55.98
N SER A 285 13.99 41.88 56.87
CA SER A 285 14.12 41.49 58.28
C SER A 285 14.20 39.98 58.51
N LEU A 286 13.86 39.16 57.51
CA LEU A 286 13.88 37.69 57.58
C LEU A 286 15.16 37.06 57.02
N ILE A 287 16.11 37.87 56.54
CA ILE A 287 17.41 37.39 56.08
C ILE A 287 18.36 37.31 57.29
N PRO A 288 18.86 36.11 57.66
CA PRO A 288 19.81 35.98 58.75
C PRO A 288 21.07 36.84 58.52
N GLU A 289 21.59 37.46 59.57
CA GLU A 289 22.73 38.41 59.50
C GLU A 289 23.99 37.83 58.85
N TYR A 290 24.17 36.51 58.85
CA TYR A 290 25.31 35.86 58.21
C TYR A 290 25.20 35.77 56.67
N LEU A 291 24.08 36.21 56.09
CA LEU A 291 23.83 36.25 54.64
C LEU A 291 23.61 37.68 54.10
N ARG A 292 23.85 38.72 54.90
CA ARG A 292 23.93 40.11 54.42
C ARG A 292 25.34 40.48 53.99
#